data_AF-A0A7K9K5M4-F1
#
_entry.id   AF-A0A7K9K5M4-F1
#
_cell.length_a   1.000
_cell.length_b   1.000
_cell.length_c   1.000
_cell.angle_alpha   90.00
_cell.angle_beta   90.00
_cell.angle_gamma   90.00
#
_symmetry.space_group_name_H-M   'P 1'
#
loop_
_entity.id
_entity.type
_entity.pdbx_description
1 polymer ?
#
loop_
_entity_poly.entity_id
_entity_poly.type
_entity_poly.pdbx_seq_one_letter_code
_entity_poly.pdbx_strand_id
1 'polypeptide(L)'
;MILLSCLRLMCPLKTGIFMEKLTSKKLCTDDDCVCTNSLARAEEDYNASDCRFINIKKGQLIYVQSNLMNEKDSGEFWAASL
;
A
#
# COMPACT_ATOMS: atom_id res chain seq x y z
N MET A 1 29.80 -41.49 6.95
CA MET A 1 29.78 -40.06 6.58
C MET A 1 28.43 -39.71 5.91
N ILE A 2 27.29 -39.93 6.58
CA ILE A 2 25.95 -39.66 6.00
C ILE A 2 24.97 -39.03 7.03
N LEU A 3 25.29 -39.05 8.33
CA LEU A 3 24.35 -38.61 9.37
C LEU A 3 24.33 -37.11 9.71
N LEU A 4 25.18 -36.26 9.10
CA LEU A 4 25.28 -34.84 9.47
C LEU A 4 24.50 -33.85 8.58
N SER A 5 23.84 -34.29 7.50
CA SER A 5 23.27 -33.36 6.51
C SER A 5 21.84 -32.89 6.78
N CYS A 6 21.13 -33.46 7.75
CA CYS A 6 19.71 -33.13 7.98
C CYS A 6 19.46 -31.90 8.87
N LEU A 7 20.50 -31.32 9.48
CA LEU A 7 20.33 -30.26 10.49
C LEU A 7 20.21 -28.83 9.92
N ARG A 8 20.15 -28.66 8.59
CA ARG A 8 20.22 -27.33 7.95
C ARG A 8 18.92 -26.80 7.36
N LEU A 9 17.81 -27.53 7.44
CA LEU A 9 16.52 -27.06 6.93
C LEU A 9 15.69 -26.36 8.02
N MET A 10 16.25 -25.33 8.65
CA MET A 10 15.45 -24.37 9.41
C MET A 10 14.91 -23.33 8.42
N CYS A 11 13.74 -23.61 7.84
CA CYS A 11 12.98 -22.58 7.13
C CYS A 11 12.66 -21.48 8.16
N PRO A 12 13.05 -20.21 7.91
CA PRO A 12 12.63 -19.13 8.78
C PRO A 12 11.11 -19.02 8.66
N LEU A 13 10.40 -19.36 9.74
CA LEU A 13 8.98 -19.04 9.88
C LEU A 13 8.89 -17.51 9.89
N LYS A 14 8.56 -16.91 8.74
CA LYS A 14 8.25 -15.49 8.69
C LYS A 14 6.89 -15.29 9.37
N THR A 15 6.93 -14.93 10.65
CA THR A 15 5.74 -14.46 11.36
C THR A 15 5.35 -13.11 10.76
N GLY A 16 4.32 -13.09 9.92
CA GLY A 16 3.74 -11.84 9.42
C GLY A 16 2.94 -11.17 10.54
N ILE A 17 3.12 -9.86 10.70
CA ILE A 17 2.26 -9.05 11.58
C ILE A 17 0.98 -8.75 10.78
N PHE A 18 -0.18 -9.04 11.36
CA PHE A 18 -1.46 -8.65 10.75
C PHE A 18 -1.60 -7.12 10.87
N MET A 19 -1.64 -6.43 9.73
CA MET A 19 -1.93 -5.01 9.68
C MET A 19 -3.41 -4.78 9.44
N GLU A 20 -4.00 -3.86 10.20
CA GLU A 20 -5.39 -3.46 10.00
C GLU A 20 -5.58 -2.71 8.68
N LYS A 21 -6.79 -2.81 8.13
CA LYS A 21 -7.17 -2.08 6.91
C LYS A 21 -7.18 -0.58 7.21
N LEU A 22 -6.77 0.23 6.22
CA LEU A 22 -6.86 1.69 6.34
C LEU A 22 -8.31 2.17 6.32
N THR A 23 -9.18 1.47 5.59
CA THR A 23 -10.63 1.71 5.56
C THR A 23 -11.35 0.45 5.06
N SER A 24 -12.62 0.32 5.41
CA SER A 24 -13.54 -0.67 4.84
C SER A 24 -14.27 -0.16 3.60
N LYS A 25 -14.21 1.14 3.29
CA LYS A 25 -14.99 1.77 2.22
C LYS A 25 -14.11 2.64 1.32
N LYS A 26 -14.28 2.48 0.01
CA LYS A 26 -13.60 3.27 -1.02
C LYS A 26 -14.62 3.88 -1.98
N LEU A 27 -14.32 5.07 -2.48
CA LEU A 27 -15.06 5.75 -3.52
C LEU A 27 -14.31 5.66 -4.84
N CYS A 28 -14.93 5.02 -5.83
CA CYS A 28 -14.37 4.77 -7.15
C CYS A 28 -15.27 5.37 -8.24
N THR A 29 -14.70 5.61 -9.42
CA THR A 29 -15.47 6.04 -10.60
C THR A 29 -16.25 4.89 -11.23
N ASP A 30 -15.81 3.64 -11.05
CA ASP A 30 -16.48 2.42 -11.50
C ASP A 30 -16.51 1.36 -10.39
N ASP A 31 -17.38 0.35 -10.55
CA ASP A 31 -17.62 -0.69 -9.55
C ASP A 31 -16.39 -1.59 -9.32
N ASP A 32 -15.55 -1.78 -10.33
CA ASP A 32 -14.33 -2.59 -10.26
C ASP A 32 -13.09 -1.77 -9.83
N CYS A 33 -13.23 -0.43 -9.72
CA CYS A 33 -12.15 0.53 -9.46
C CYS A 33 -10.96 0.39 -10.42
N VAL A 34 -11.22 0.06 -11.68
CA VAL A 34 -10.18 -0.13 -12.70
C VAL A 34 -9.82 1.20 -13.37
N CYS A 35 -10.78 2.11 -13.47
CA CYS A 35 -10.55 3.41 -14.09
C CYS A 35 -9.77 4.32 -13.15
N THR A 36 -8.93 5.16 -13.74
CA THR A 36 -8.34 6.28 -12.99
C THR A 36 -9.40 7.35 -12.79
N ASN A 37 -9.61 7.77 -11.54
CA ASN A 37 -10.53 8.84 -11.20
C ASN A 37 -9.94 10.21 -11.58
N SER A 38 -8.67 10.45 -11.26
CA SER A 38 -8.01 11.74 -11.52
C SER A 38 -6.49 11.62 -11.67
N LEU A 39 -5.89 12.65 -12.25
CA LEU A 39 -4.45 12.85 -12.31
C LEU A 39 -4.06 14.00 -11.38
N ALA A 40 -3.25 13.73 -10.38
CA ALA A 40 -2.76 14.71 -9.42
C ALA A 40 -1.27 15.02 -9.65
N ARG A 41 -0.84 16.20 -9.23
CA ARG A 41 0.58 16.56 -9.19
C ARG A 41 0.99 16.77 -7.74
N ALA A 42 2.07 16.12 -7.32
CA ALA A 42 2.60 16.27 -5.97
C ALA A 42 3.15 17.69 -5.74
N GLU A 43 2.71 18.33 -4.66
CA GLU A 43 3.23 19.65 -4.26
C GLU A 43 4.49 19.57 -3.41
N GLU A 44 4.69 18.43 -2.75
CA GLU A 44 5.79 18.15 -1.84
C GLU A 44 6.30 16.71 -1.96
N ASP A 45 7.47 16.45 -1.37
CA ASP A 45 8.01 15.11 -1.23
C ASP A 45 7.29 14.39 -0.08
N TYR A 46 6.94 13.12 -0.30
CA TYR A 46 6.39 12.24 0.74
C TYR A 46 7.21 10.95 0.79
N ASN A 47 7.75 10.63 1.97
CA ASN A 47 8.46 9.38 2.22
C ASN A 47 7.54 8.42 2.96
N ALA A 48 7.26 7.28 2.34
CA ALA A 48 6.40 6.24 2.86
C ALA A 48 6.99 5.61 4.13
N SER A 49 6.17 5.50 5.18
CA SER A 49 6.55 4.87 6.45
C SER A 49 6.59 3.34 6.36
N ASP A 50 5.75 2.76 5.51
CA ASP A 50 5.66 1.34 5.23
C ASP A 50 5.31 1.08 3.74
N CYS A 51 5.28 -0.19 3.33
CA CYS A 51 5.08 -0.58 1.94
C CYS A 51 3.65 -0.38 1.40
N ARG A 52 2.68 0.02 2.23
CA ARG A 52 1.31 0.33 1.78
C ARG A 52 1.23 1.70 1.13
N PHE A 53 2.20 2.57 1.41
CA PHE A 53 2.29 3.89 0.83
C PHE A 53 3.40 3.95 -0.22
N ILE A 54 3.22 4.81 -1.22
CA ILE A 54 4.21 5.05 -2.26
C ILE A 54 5.06 6.27 -1.91
N ASN A 55 6.35 6.22 -2.20
CA ASN A 55 7.19 7.40 -2.13
C ASN A 55 6.84 8.34 -3.28
N ILE A 56 6.66 9.62 -2.97
CA ILE A 56 6.28 10.65 -3.94
C ILE A 56 7.33 11.75 -3.90
N LYS A 57 7.69 12.26 -5.09
CA LYS A 57 8.53 13.45 -5.22
C LYS A 57 7.73 14.64 -5.69
N LYS A 58 8.10 15.82 -5.20
CA LYS A 58 7.52 17.09 -5.62
C LYS A 58 7.54 17.21 -7.15
N GLY A 59 6.40 17.57 -7.70
CA GLY A 59 6.18 17.75 -9.13
C GLY A 59 5.82 16.48 -9.89
N GLN A 60 5.89 15.30 -9.26
CA GLN A 60 5.52 14.02 -9.86
C GLN A 60 4.02 13.95 -10.15
N LEU A 61 3.66 13.33 -11.28
CA LEU A 61 2.27 13.05 -11.64
C LEU A 61 1.85 11.71 -11.03
N ILE A 62 0.64 11.66 -10.50
CA ILE A 62 0.09 10.52 -9.75
C ILE A 62 -1.30 10.23 -10.28
N TYR A 63 -1.54 9.01 -10.74
CA TYR A 63 -2.86 8.54 -11.13
C TYR A 63 -3.60 8.07 -9.88
N VAL A 64 -4.73 8.70 -9.56
CA VAL A 64 -5.55 8.38 -8.40
C VAL A 64 -6.69 7.48 -8.84
N GLN A 65 -6.76 6.26 -8.31
CA GLN A 65 -7.82 5.29 -8.63
C GLN A 65 -9.02 5.38 -7.70
N SER A 66 -8.82 5.67 -6.41
CA SER A 66 -9.95 5.74 -5.48
C SER A 66 -9.62 6.58 -4.25
N ASN A 67 -10.64 7.23 -3.69
CA ASN A 67 -10.54 7.89 -2.39
C ASN A 67 -10.97 6.89 -1.30
N LEU A 68 -10.14 6.72 -0.27
CA LEU A 68 -10.45 5.86 0.87
C LEU A 68 -11.29 6.68 1.85
N MET A 69 -12.53 6.24 2.09
CA MET A 69 -13.42 6.96 2.99
C MET A 69 -12.87 6.90 4.41
N ASN A 70 -12.81 8.04 5.06
CA ASN A 70 -12.38 8.16 6.43
C ASN A 70 -13.33 7.37 7.36
N GLU A 71 -12.79 6.42 8.12
CA GLU A 71 -13.42 5.85 9.31
C GLU A 71 -12.99 6.65 10.53
N LYS A 72 -13.89 6.92 11.50
CA LYS A 72 -13.63 7.83 12.64
C LYS A 72 -12.19 7.70 13.16
N ASP A 73 -11.47 8.83 13.15
CA ASP A 73 -10.07 9.00 13.59
C ASP A 73 -8.98 8.43 12.63
N SER A 74 -9.34 8.01 11.42
CA SER A 74 -8.39 7.71 10.34
C SER A 74 -8.02 8.97 9.54
N GLY A 75 -6.81 9.01 8.96
CA GLY A 75 -6.41 10.08 8.04
C GLY A 75 -7.16 10.02 6.71
N GLU A 76 -7.00 11.03 5.86
CA GLU A 76 -7.48 10.98 4.47
C GLU A 76 -6.44 10.25 3.60
N PHE A 77 -6.86 9.24 2.85
CA PHE A 77 -5.98 8.40 2.05
C PHE A 77 -6.54 8.18 0.65
N TRP A 78 -5.66 7.89 -0.31
CA TRP A 78 -6.04 7.58 -1.68
C TRP A 78 -5.29 6.34 -2.16
N ALA A 79 -5.94 5.52 -2.98
CA ALA A 79 -5.27 4.50 -3.76
C ALA A 79 -4.76 5.14 -5.04
N ALA A 80 -3.46 5.01 -5.30
CA ALA A 80 -2.79 5.69 -6.39
C ALA A 80 -1.66 4.84 -6.98
N SER A 81 -1.30 5.16 -8.22
CA SER A 81 -0.16 4.60 -8.94
C SER A 81 0.66 5.71 -9.61
N LEU A 82 1.95 5.43 -9.81
CA LEU A 82 2.91 6.31 -10.48
C LEU A 82 3.00 5.99 -11.98
#